data_AF-A0A2U8WRG7-F1
#
_entry.id   AF-A0A2U8WRG7-F1
#
_cell.length_a   1.000
_cell.length_b   1.000
_cell.length_c   1.000
_cell.angle_alpha   90.00
_cell.angle_beta   90.00
_cell.angle_gamma   90.00
#
_symmetry.space_group_name_H-M   'P 1'
#
loop_
_entity.id
_entity.type
_entity.pdbx_description
1 polymer ?
#
loop_
_entity_poly.entity_id
_entity_poly.type
_entity_poly.pdbx_seq_one_letter_code
_entity_poly.pdbx_strand_id
1 'polypeptide(L)'
;MIDWHWASLKYAKIAAVASLVALGIGWALVEGRLLPCLIPRADIDALAEAVMREHPEDPEGWAFGEEHAAWVRGEAVEQGRWRRVRRRIRARLREGEARVSPSPRGRGEA
;
A
#
# COMPACT_ATOMS: atom_id res chain seq x y z
N MET A 1 -3.34 -31.91 41.01
CA MET A 1 -4.21 -30.72 40.85
C MET A 1 -3.41 -29.42 40.88
N ILE A 2 -2.49 -29.21 41.84
CA ILE A 2 -1.67 -27.99 41.96
C ILE A 2 -0.77 -27.72 40.73
N ASP A 3 -0.21 -28.75 40.09
CA ASP A 3 0.65 -28.60 38.90
C ASP A 3 -0.08 -28.03 37.68
N TRP A 4 -1.38 -28.32 37.57
CA TRP A 4 -2.23 -27.82 36.50
C TRP A 4 -2.39 -26.30 36.60
N HIS A 5 -2.63 -25.77 37.80
CA HIS A 5 -2.75 -24.32 38.01
C HIS A 5 -1.46 -23.57 37.69
N TRP A 6 -0.30 -24.14 38.05
CA TRP A 6 1.00 -23.56 37.72
C TRP A 6 1.29 -23.59 36.22
N ALA A 7 0.91 -24.66 35.52
CA ALA A 7 0.98 -24.71 34.06
C ALA A 7 0.05 -23.66 33.42
N SER A 8 -1.21 -23.59 33.84
CA SER A 8 -2.18 -22.60 33.33
C SER A 8 -1.71 -21.16 33.55
N LEU A 9 -1.14 -20.84 34.71
CA LEU A 9 -0.56 -19.52 35.00
C LEU A 9 0.62 -19.16 34.08
N LYS A 10 1.48 -20.13 33.74
CA LYS A 10 2.58 -19.92 32.79
C LYS A 10 2.05 -19.60 31.39
N TYR A 11 1.10 -20.39 30.91
CA TYR A 11 0.50 -20.16 29.59
C TYR A 11 -0.32 -18.87 29.53
N ALA A 12 -1.03 -18.51 30.59
CA ALA A 12 -1.75 -17.24 30.67
C ALA A 12 -0.81 -16.03 30.53
N LYS A 13 0.37 -16.07 31.16
CA LYS A 13 1.38 -15.01 31.02
C LYS A 13 1.93 -14.94 29.60
N ILE A 14 2.25 -16.08 28.99
CA ILE A 14 2.71 -16.14 27.60
C ILE A 14 1.64 -15.59 26.66
N ALA A 15 0.39 -16.00 26.84
CA ALA A 15 -0.73 -15.51 26.05
C ALA A 15 -0.93 -14.01 26.21
N ALA A 16 -0.78 -13.46 27.41
CA ALA A 16 -0.88 -12.02 27.65
C ALA A 16 0.20 -11.23 26.88
N VAL A 17 1.46 -11.69 26.94
CA VAL A 17 2.56 -11.05 26.19
C VAL A 17 2.35 -11.19 24.68
N ALA A 18 1.97 -12.38 24.20
CA ALA A 18 1.68 -12.61 22.78
C ALA A 18 0.52 -11.74 22.28
N SER A 19 -0.50 -11.51 23.12
CA SER A 19 -1.65 -10.67 22.78
C SER A 19 -1.24 -9.21 22.55
N LEU A 20 -0.31 -8.68 23.34
CA LEU A 20 0.21 -7.31 23.14
C LEU A 20 0.93 -7.18 21.80
N VAL A 21 1.74 -8.16 21.43
CA VAL A 21 2.43 -8.19 20.13
C VAL A 21 1.42 -8.30 18.99
N ALA A 22 0.43 -9.18 19.11
CA ALA A 22 -0.62 -9.36 18.11
C ALA A 22 -1.45 -8.08 17.91
N LEU A 23 -1.77 -7.36 18.98
CA LEU A 23 -2.46 -6.07 18.91
C LEU A 23 -1.63 -5.01 18.19
N GLY A 24 -0.33 -4.91 18.48
CA GLY A 24 0.57 -3.98 17.78
C GLY A 24 0.67 -4.26 16.29
N ILE A 25 0.84 -5.53 15.91
CA ILE A 25 0.87 -5.95 14.50
C ILE A 25 -0.48 -5.66 13.82
N GLY A 26 -1.59 -5.98 14.51
CA GLY A 26 -2.93 -5.72 14.01
C GLY A 26 -3.17 -4.24 13.74
N TRP A 27 -2.76 -3.37 14.67
CA TRP A 27 -2.87 -1.92 14.52
C TRP A 27 -2.06 -1.39 13.34
N ALA A 28 -0.80 -1.82 13.20
CA ALA A 28 0.05 -1.44 12.06
C ALA A 28 -0.55 -1.83 10.70
N LEU A 29 -1.24 -2.99 10.62
CA LEU A 29 -1.95 -3.41 9.40
C LEU A 29 -3.18 -2.54 9.11
N VAL A 30 -3.91 -2.13 10.15
CA VAL A 30 -5.06 -1.22 10.02
C VAL A 30 -4.58 0.12 9.46
N GLU A 31 -3.53 0.71 10.04
CA GLU A 31 -2.94 1.97 9.59
C GLU A 31 -2.36 1.91 8.18
N GLY A 32 -1.62 0.85 7.84
CA GLY A 32 -0.97 0.74 6.53
C GLY A 32 -1.86 0.26 5.39
N ARG A 33 -3.04 -0.32 5.68
CA ARG A 33 -3.87 -0.98 4.65
C ARG A 33 -5.32 -0.55 4.65
N LEU A 34 -5.95 -0.36 5.81
CA LEU A 34 -7.36 -0.01 5.89
C LEU A 34 -7.56 1.51 5.84
N LEU A 35 -6.81 2.29 6.62
CA LEU A 35 -6.92 3.75 6.62
C LEU A 35 -6.65 4.37 5.22
N PRO A 36 -5.64 3.94 4.45
CA PRO A 36 -5.41 4.44 3.09
C PRO A 36 -6.55 4.12 2.12
N CYS A 37 -7.37 3.12 2.43
CA CYS A 37 -8.56 2.80 1.63
C CYS A 37 -9.71 3.79 1.87
N LEU A 38 -9.72 4.48 3.01
CA LEU A 38 -10.71 5.53 3.31
C LEU A 38 -10.46 6.81 2.51
N ILE A 39 -9.24 6.99 1.99
CA ILE A 39 -8.92 8.11 1.09
C ILE A 39 -9.74 7.95 -0.21
N PRO A 40 -10.57 8.95 -0.56
CA PRO A 40 -11.37 8.93 -1.77
C PRO A 40 -10.53 8.66 -3.02
N ARG A 41 -11.07 7.86 -3.94
CA ARG A 41 -10.39 7.57 -5.22
C ARG A 41 -10.15 8.84 -6.03
N ALA A 42 -11.09 9.79 -6.00
CA ALA A 42 -10.99 11.07 -6.69
C ALA A 42 -9.74 11.85 -6.26
N ASP A 43 -9.42 11.85 -4.96
CA ASP A 43 -8.25 12.56 -4.44
C ASP A 43 -6.94 11.90 -4.91
N ILE A 44 -6.91 10.57 -4.95
CA ILE A 44 -5.78 9.81 -5.51
C ILE A 44 -5.63 10.09 -7.01
N ASP A 45 -6.74 10.14 -7.75
CA ASP A 45 -6.75 10.42 -9.19
C ASP A 45 -6.29 11.84 -9.52
N ALA A 46 -6.70 12.83 -8.73
CA ALA A 46 -6.30 14.22 -8.84
C ALA A 46 -4.82 14.39 -8.49
N LEU A 47 -4.36 13.75 -7.41
CA LEU A 47 -2.95 13.77 -7.03
C LEU A 47 -2.06 13.07 -8.07
N ALA A 48 -2.50 11.94 -8.62
CA ALA A 48 -1.79 11.27 -9.70
C ALA A 48 -1.68 12.16 -10.95
N GLU A 49 -2.74 12.89 -11.30
CA GLU A 49 -2.70 13.84 -12.42
C GLU A 49 -1.73 15.00 -12.14
N ALA A 50 -1.77 15.55 -10.92
CA ALA A 50 -0.86 16.61 -10.51
C ALA A 50 0.61 16.16 -10.63
N VAL A 51 0.94 14.97 -10.12
CA VAL A 51 2.30 14.40 -10.22
C VAL A 51 2.71 14.17 -11.68
N MET A 52 1.82 13.61 -12.51
CA MET A 52 2.11 13.41 -13.93
C MET A 52 2.32 14.71 -14.69
N ARG A 53 1.66 15.79 -14.26
CA ARG A 53 1.81 17.13 -14.84
C ARG A 53 3.08 17.84 -14.37
N GLU A 54 3.43 17.70 -13.10
CA GLU A 54 4.56 18.39 -12.47
C GLU A 54 5.90 17.67 -12.73
N HIS A 55 5.86 16.35 -12.89
CA HIS A 55 7.02 15.49 -13.15
C HIS A 55 6.77 14.62 -14.40
N PRO A 56 6.68 15.22 -15.59
CA PRO A 56 6.35 14.49 -16.82
C PRO A 56 7.42 13.47 -17.25
N GLU A 57 8.67 13.67 -16.85
CA GLU A 57 9.82 12.82 -17.20
C GLU A 57 9.83 11.47 -16.46
N ASP A 58 9.53 11.47 -15.16
CA ASP A 58 9.47 10.26 -14.34
C ASP A 58 8.48 10.42 -13.17
N PRO A 59 7.16 10.43 -13.46
CA PRO A 59 6.14 10.62 -12.44
C PRO A 59 6.05 9.41 -11.49
N GLU A 60 6.43 8.22 -11.95
CA GLU A 60 6.43 7.02 -11.12
C GLU A 60 7.58 7.03 -10.12
N GLY A 61 8.79 7.38 -10.56
CA GLY A 61 9.96 7.49 -9.69
C GLY A 61 9.79 8.57 -8.62
N TRP A 62 9.20 9.71 -8.98
CA TRP A 62 8.87 10.74 -7.99
C TRP A 62 7.89 10.24 -6.91
N ALA A 63 6.79 9.61 -7.33
CA ALA A 63 5.82 9.05 -6.40
C ALA A 63 6.40 7.92 -5.52
N PHE A 64 7.37 7.17 -6.04
CA PHE A 64 8.12 6.18 -5.26
C PHE A 64 9.01 6.83 -4.18
N GLY A 65 9.65 7.96 -4.52
CA GLY A 65 10.44 8.74 -3.57
C GLY A 65 9.60 9.19 -2.37
N GLU A 66 8.39 9.69 -2.61
CA GLU A 66 7.51 10.15 -1.53
C GLU A 66 6.90 8.99 -0.73
N GLU A 67 6.61 7.84 -1.38
CA GLU A 67 6.26 6.60 -0.68
C GLU A 67 7.38 6.15 0.28
N HIS A 68 8.64 6.26 -0.14
CA HIS A 68 9.79 5.93 0.69
C HIS A 68 10.00 6.94 1.82
N ALA A 69 9.83 8.24 1.55
CA ALA A 69 9.90 9.28 2.56
C ALA A 69 8.84 9.07 3.67
N ALA A 70 7.60 8.78 3.28
CA ALA A 70 6.53 8.45 4.22
C ALA A 70 6.85 7.20 5.06
N TRP A 71 7.48 6.18 4.45
CA TRP A 71 7.95 5.00 5.19
C TRP A 71 9.02 5.35 6.22
N VAL A 72 10.03 6.14 5.85
CA VAL A 72 11.10 6.58 6.77
C VAL A 72 10.54 7.42 7.92
N ARG A 73 9.50 8.24 7.67
CA ARG A 73 8.80 9.02 8.69
C ARG A 73 7.84 8.19 9.56
N GLY A 74 7.61 6.92 9.24
CA GLY A 74 6.64 6.07 9.95
C GLY A 74 5.18 6.42 9.65
N GLU A 75 4.91 7.16 8.58
CA GLU A 75 3.57 7.61 8.19
C GLU A 75 2.87 6.54 7.34
N ALA A 76 2.43 5.45 7.99
CA ALA A 76 1.85 4.29 7.29
C ALA A 76 0.63 4.64 6.40
N VAL A 77 -0.15 5.64 6.81
CA VAL A 77 -1.31 6.12 6.03
C VAL A 77 -0.86 6.81 4.74
N GLU A 78 0.11 7.73 4.82
CA GLU A 78 0.67 8.42 3.66
C GLU A 78 1.44 7.44 2.77
N GLN A 79 2.17 6.49 3.33
CA GLN A 79 2.80 5.42 2.55
C GLN A 79 1.74 4.66 1.72
N GLY A 80 0.61 4.30 2.33
CA GLY A 80 -0.50 3.66 1.64
C GLY A 80 -1.13 4.55 0.56
N ARG A 81 -1.25 5.85 0.80
CA ARG A 81 -1.72 6.85 -0.18
C ARG A 81 -0.81 6.89 -1.40
N TRP A 82 0.50 7.09 -1.21
CA TRP A 82 1.48 7.14 -2.30
C TRP A 82 1.56 5.84 -3.07
N ARG A 83 1.44 4.69 -2.39
CA ARG A 83 1.35 3.39 -3.06
C ARG A 83 0.12 3.26 -3.98
N ARG A 84 -0.99 3.93 -3.67
CA ARG A 84 -2.19 3.98 -4.54
C ARG A 84 -1.99 4.96 -5.70
N VAL A 85 -1.39 6.13 -5.44
CA VAL A 85 -1.01 7.11 -6.48
C VAL A 85 -0.09 6.46 -7.51
N ARG A 86 1.00 5.82 -7.06
CA ARG A 86 1.97 5.12 -7.93
C ARG A 86 1.30 4.06 -8.81
N ARG A 87 0.38 3.28 -8.25
CA ARG A 87 -0.41 2.31 -9.02
C ARG A 87 -1.26 2.97 -10.09
N ARG A 88 -1.84 4.14 -9.80
CA ARG A 88 -2.69 4.85 -10.76
C ARG A 88 -1.86 5.48 -11.88
N ILE A 89 -0.73 6.09 -11.56
CA ILE A 89 0.25 6.62 -12.53
C ILE A 89 0.67 5.50 -13.48
N ARG A 90 1.11 4.35 -12.93
CA ARG A 90 1.51 3.19 -13.74
C ARG A 90 0.39 2.68 -14.65
N ALA A 91 -0.86 2.69 -14.18
CA ALA A 91 -2.00 2.31 -15.01
C ALA A 91 -2.21 3.29 -16.17
N ARG A 92 -2.12 4.61 -15.93
CA ARG A 92 -2.25 5.64 -16.98
C ARG A 92 -1.11 5.59 -17.99
N LEU A 93 0.12 5.38 -17.54
CA LEU A 93 1.27 5.24 -18.44
C LEU A 93 1.08 4.05 -19.40
N ARG A 94 0.66 2.89 -18.89
CA ARG A 94 0.34 1.71 -19.71
C ARG A 94 -0.81 1.95 -20.69
N GLU A 95 -1.86 2.66 -20.26
CA GLU A 95 -2.96 3.06 -21.14
C GLU A 95 -2.47 4.01 -22.24
N GLY A 96 -1.57 4.94 -21.92
CA GLY A 96 -0.92 5.83 -22.89
C GLY A 96 -0.07 5.07 -23.91
N GLU A 97 0.81 4.19 -23.44
CA GLU A 97 1.62 3.32 -24.30
C GLU A 97 0.77 2.47 -25.25
N ALA A 98 -0.33 1.88 -24.76
CA ALA A 98 -1.24 1.08 -25.57
C ALA A 98 -2.00 1.91 -26.64
N ARG A 99 -2.25 3.20 -26.38
CA ARG A 99 -2.84 4.11 -27.37
C ARG A 99 -1.84 4.53 -28.44
N VAL A 100 -0.58 4.76 -28.05
CA VAL A 100 0.49 5.17 -28.98
C VAL A 100 0.95 4.00 -29.85
N SER A 101 0.95 2.78 -29.32
CA SER A 101 1.30 1.55 -30.05
C SER A 101 0.11 0.58 -30.07
N PRO A 102 -0.84 0.73 -31.01
CA PRO A 102 -1.81 -0.31 -31.28
C PRO A 102 -1.06 -1.52 -31.84
N SER A 103 -0.67 -2.45 -30.95
CA SER A 103 -0.05 -3.72 -31.32
C SER A 103 -0.89 -4.40 -32.41
N PRO A 104 -0.29 -4.86 -33.53
CA PRO A 104 -1.00 -5.58 -34.58
C PRO A 104 -1.24 -7.01 -34.08
N ARG A 105 -2.14 -7.19 -33.12
CA ARG A 105 -2.72 -8.49 -32.81
C ARG A 105 -3.96 -8.74 -33.67
N GLY A 106 -3.77 -8.56 -34.98
CA GLY A 106 -4.54 -9.24 -36.01
C GLY A 106 -4.03 -10.67 -36.07
N ARG A 107 -4.60 -11.53 -35.22
CA ARG A 107 -4.52 -12.98 -35.30
C ARG A 107 -4.86 -13.37 -36.74
N GLY A 108 -3.87 -13.89 -37.47
CA GLY A 108 -4.09 -14.56 -38.75
C GLY A 108 -5.04 -15.72 -38.52
N GLU A 109 -6.29 -15.53 -38.95
CA GLU A 109 -7.13 -16.62 -39.40
C GLU A 109 -6.81 -16.81 -40.88
N ALA A 110 -6.15 -17.92 -41.20
CA ALA A 110 -6.15 -18.60 -42.49
C ALA A 110 -5.57 -20.00 -42.30
#